data_AF-A0A7K2X1A6-F1
#
_entry.id   AF-A0A7K2X1A6-F1
#
_cell.length_a   1.000
_cell.length_b   1.000
_cell.length_c   1.000
_cell.angle_alpha   90.00
_cell.angle_beta   90.00
_cell.angle_gamma   90.00
#
_symmetry.space_group_name_H-M   'P 1'
#
loop_
_entity.id
_entity.type
_entity.pdbx_description
1 polymer ?
#
loop_
_entity_poly.entity_id
_entity_poly.type
_entity_poly.pdbx_seq_one_letter_code
_entity_poly.pdbx_strand_id
1 'polypeptide(L)'
;MSTPNPFVRASSNEIFSPSKHPEWHNKLFIIRPNYVEMVTFKPEEGPKKIVNSHVVILDLIAPDGLPTVISGAAIGGAGIVPQIENHLGEAVLGRLGMGQPQPGKNPAFKLETNFSDADAELAGRYIQQFPLPPVPTPPPPAPVQAPQAPFGGPAAPAAGQWGQAPQAPAQQQFSPPPADVWGGVNAAPAPQAAASAWGQAPAQQPPAAAPAQWQAPAPAAPPAPAQQQWGQAPPAPDPMAGAQQWGNTNQPAPAVAQDPQLVAFLQSRQIDVAPNGVPMSNEQMRMIASTIPQ
;
A
#
# COMPACT_ATOMS: atom_id res chain seq x y z
N MET A 1 3.13 15.60 28.19
CA MET A 1 3.77 15.89 26.89
C MET A 1 3.16 14.92 25.90
N SER A 2 2.44 15.40 24.87
CA SER A 2 1.82 14.51 23.88
C SER A 2 2.90 14.01 22.92
N THR A 3 3.05 12.71 22.78
CA THR A 3 3.94 12.11 21.78
C THR A 3 3.51 12.61 20.40
N PRO A 4 4.41 13.18 19.57
CA PRO A 4 4.07 13.64 18.23
C PRO A 4 3.42 12.51 17.43
N ASN A 5 2.31 12.81 16.75
CA ASN A 5 1.65 11.84 15.91
C ASN A 5 2.63 11.40 14.79
N PRO A 6 3.04 10.13 14.73
CA PRO A 6 4.02 9.67 13.75
C PRO A 6 3.50 9.78 12.30
N PHE A 7 2.18 9.86 12.11
CA PHE A 7 1.54 10.15 10.82
C PHE A 7 1.81 11.58 10.29
N VAL A 8 2.35 12.47 11.13
CA VAL A 8 2.65 13.87 10.79
C VAL A 8 4.14 14.07 10.46
N ARG A 9 4.95 13.00 10.37
CA ARG A 9 6.33 13.10 9.86
C ARG A 9 6.28 13.64 8.42
N ALA A 10 7.16 14.62 8.13
CA ALA A 10 7.26 15.25 6.83
C ALA A 10 7.26 14.19 5.72
N SER A 11 6.43 14.38 4.70
CA SER A 11 6.34 13.49 3.55
C SER A 11 7.71 13.34 2.91
N SER A 12 8.35 12.18 3.07
CA SER A 12 9.37 11.78 2.13
C SER A 12 8.60 11.35 0.89
N ASN A 13 8.75 12.06 -0.24
CA ASN A 13 8.23 11.59 -1.54
C ASN A 13 9.04 10.36 -2.01
N GLU A 14 9.18 9.39 -1.11
CA GLU A 14 10.04 8.24 -1.24
C GLU A 14 9.28 7.15 -1.96
N ILE A 15 9.92 6.61 -3.00
CA ILE A 15 9.36 5.50 -3.77
C ILE A 15 9.42 4.26 -2.90
N PHE A 16 8.26 3.68 -2.58
CA PHE A 16 8.18 2.42 -1.86
C PHE A 16 8.83 1.31 -2.70
N SER A 17 10.05 0.93 -2.33
CA SER A 17 10.90 0.03 -3.12
C SER A 17 11.38 -1.15 -2.28
N PRO A 18 10.54 -2.16 -2.02
CA PRO A 18 10.92 -3.35 -1.23
C PRO A 18 12.21 -4.03 -1.68
N SER A 19 12.53 -3.99 -2.98
CA SER A 19 13.77 -4.54 -3.52
C SER A 19 15.04 -3.87 -2.99
N LYS A 20 14.95 -2.62 -2.52
CA LYS A 20 16.05 -1.87 -1.89
C LYS A 20 16.10 -2.05 -0.38
N HIS A 21 15.08 -2.68 0.21
CA HIS A 21 14.90 -2.85 1.64
C HIS A 21 14.66 -4.33 1.98
N PRO A 22 15.70 -5.18 1.91
CA PRO A 22 15.55 -6.60 2.25
C PRO A 22 15.04 -6.83 3.68
N GLU A 23 15.30 -5.89 4.60
CA GLU A 23 14.83 -5.91 5.99
C GLU A 23 13.30 -5.74 6.12
N TRP A 24 12.61 -5.32 5.06
CA TRP A 24 11.15 -5.22 5.01
C TRP A 24 10.47 -6.55 4.73
N HIS A 25 11.21 -7.54 4.24
CA HIS A 25 10.62 -8.84 3.89
C HIS A 25 10.03 -9.52 5.13
N ASN A 26 8.83 -10.09 4.97
CA ASN A 26 8.03 -10.71 6.02
C ASN A 26 7.67 -9.77 7.20
N LYS A 27 7.83 -8.46 7.05
CA LYS A 27 7.38 -7.47 8.03
C LYS A 27 5.89 -7.21 7.92
N LEU A 28 5.28 -6.77 9.01
CA LEU A 28 3.86 -6.44 9.12
C LEU A 28 3.62 -4.98 8.76
N PHE A 29 2.80 -4.74 7.75
CA PHE A 29 2.50 -3.43 7.21
C PHE A 29 1.06 -3.02 7.50
N ILE A 30 0.87 -1.78 7.92
CA ILE A 30 -0.38 -1.04 7.71
C ILE A 30 -0.14 -0.09 6.54
N ILE A 31 -0.86 -0.29 5.45
CA ILE A 31 -0.84 0.60 4.29
C ILE A 31 -2.17 1.31 4.23
N ARG A 32 -2.15 2.64 4.17
CA ARG A 32 -3.35 3.43 3.92
C ARG A 32 -3.24 4.16 2.59
N PRO A 33 -3.90 3.65 1.55
CA PRO A 33 -3.98 4.30 0.25
C PRO A 33 -4.71 5.64 0.35
N ASN A 34 -4.16 6.68 -0.25
CA ASN A 34 -4.79 8.01 -0.31
C ASN A 34 -5.43 8.25 -1.68
N TYR A 35 -4.64 8.15 -2.74
CA TYR A 35 -5.11 8.32 -4.11
C TYR A 35 -4.25 7.54 -5.09
N VAL A 36 -4.81 7.26 -6.28
CA VAL A 36 -4.10 6.65 -7.39
C VAL A 36 -3.72 7.73 -8.39
N GLU A 37 -2.49 7.69 -8.87
CA GLU A 37 -1.99 8.54 -9.94
C GLU A 37 -1.42 7.69 -11.09
N MET A 38 -1.45 8.25 -12.30
CA MET A 38 -0.86 7.64 -13.48
C MET A 38 0.46 8.34 -13.78
N VAL A 39 1.57 7.62 -13.70
CA VAL A 39 2.91 8.15 -13.90
C VAL A 39 3.63 7.38 -14.99
N THR A 40 4.20 8.13 -15.94
CA THR A 40 5.04 7.58 -17.00
C THR A 40 6.50 7.70 -16.60
N PHE A 41 7.12 6.61 -16.15
CA PHE A 41 8.53 6.60 -15.75
C PHE A 41 9.48 6.65 -16.96
N LYS A 42 9.11 5.96 -18.04
CA LYS A 42 9.81 5.98 -19.31
C LYS A 42 8.78 6.09 -20.43
N PRO A 43 9.02 6.90 -21.48
CA PRO A 43 8.08 7.09 -22.57
C PRO A 43 7.61 5.78 -23.22
N GLU A 44 8.49 4.80 -23.34
CA GLU A 44 8.23 3.51 -23.98
C GLU A 44 7.41 2.52 -23.13
N GLU A 45 7.37 2.70 -21.81
CA GLU A 45 6.65 1.79 -20.90
C GLU A 45 5.17 2.21 -20.70
N GLY A 46 4.80 3.41 -21.14
CA GLY A 46 3.48 3.99 -20.96
C GLY A 46 3.17 4.40 -19.50
N PRO A 47 1.97 4.97 -19.26
CA PRO A 47 1.53 5.36 -17.93
C PRO A 47 1.31 4.12 -17.05
N LYS A 48 1.87 4.14 -15.84
CA LYS A 48 1.69 3.11 -14.82
C LYS A 48 0.96 3.69 -13.63
N LYS A 49 0.10 2.88 -13.02
CA LYS A 49 -0.57 3.23 -11.76
C LYS A 49 0.44 3.24 -10.61
N ILE A 50 0.38 4.29 -9.81
CA ILE A 50 1.04 4.42 -8.51
C ILE A 50 -0.04 4.77 -7.49
N VAL A 51 0.07 4.20 -6.29
CA VAL A 51 -0.81 4.50 -5.17
C VAL A 51 -0.03 5.30 -4.14
N ASN A 52 -0.37 6.57 -3.99
CA ASN A 52 0.18 7.40 -2.92
C ASN A 52 -0.44 6.99 -1.61
N SER A 53 0.39 6.61 -0.64
CA SER A 53 -0.06 5.96 0.58
C SER A 53 0.70 6.46 1.80
N HIS A 54 0.10 6.26 2.97
CA HIS A 54 0.83 6.28 4.21
C HIS A 54 1.16 4.83 4.60
N VAL A 55 2.42 4.56 4.94
CA VAL A 55 2.89 3.20 5.24
C VAL A 55 3.50 3.14 6.63
N VAL A 56 3.08 2.16 7.42
CA VAL A 56 3.64 1.84 8.73
C VAL A 56 4.14 0.41 8.72
N ILE A 57 5.34 0.17 9.21
CA ILE A 57 5.95 -1.15 9.36
C ILE A 57 6.05 -1.45 10.87
N LEU A 58 5.09 -2.24 11.38
CA LEU A 58 4.84 -2.38 12.82
C LEU A 58 5.95 -3.12 13.58
N ASP A 59 6.52 -4.15 12.96
CA ASP A 59 7.57 -5.01 13.51
C ASP A 59 8.98 -4.66 13.00
N LEU A 60 9.11 -3.45 12.43
CA LEU A 60 10.39 -2.82 12.12
C LEU A 60 10.51 -1.53 12.93
N ILE A 61 11.28 -1.60 14.01
CA ILE A 61 11.46 -0.50 14.94
C ILE A 61 12.58 0.42 14.45
N ALA A 62 12.26 1.70 14.29
CA ALA A 62 13.22 2.75 13.95
C ALA A 62 14.12 3.08 15.16
N PRO A 63 15.24 3.82 14.97
CA PRO A 63 16.17 4.14 16.07
C PRO A 63 15.55 4.90 17.25
N ASP A 64 14.39 5.52 17.04
CA ASP A 64 13.61 6.23 18.07
C ASP A 64 12.74 5.30 18.94
N GLY A 65 12.78 3.98 18.68
CA GLY A 65 12.00 2.98 19.43
C GLY A 65 10.55 2.86 18.98
N LEU A 66 10.13 3.55 17.91
CA LEU A 66 8.78 3.47 17.34
C LEU A 66 8.76 2.63 16.07
N PRO A 67 7.59 2.11 15.66
CA PRO A 67 7.42 1.53 14.33
C PRO A 67 7.89 2.46 13.22
N THR A 68 8.43 1.87 12.15
CA THR A 68 8.92 2.63 11.00
C THR A 68 7.73 3.20 10.24
N VAL A 69 7.76 4.50 9.95
CA VAL A 69 6.68 5.21 9.28
C VAL A 69 7.21 5.93 8.04
N ILE A 70 6.53 5.72 6.92
CA ILE A 70 6.81 6.32 5.62
C ILE A 70 5.57 7.10 5.18
N SER A 71 5.62 8.42 5.36
CA SER A 71 4.53 9.33 5.00
C SER A 71 4.62 9.69 3.51
N GLY A 72 3.52 9.54 2.76
CA GLY A 72 3.48 9.96 1.36
C GLY A 72 4.26 9.04 0.41
N ALA A 73 4.32 7.75 0.75
CA ALA A 73 5.00 6.75 -0.03
C ALA A 73 4.31 6.54 -1.39
N ALA A 74 5.08 6.62 -2.47
CA ALA A 74 4.62 6.29 -3.81
C ALA A 74 4.76 4.77 -4.04
N ILE A 75 3.66 4.03 -3.98
CA ILE A 75 3.64 2.57 -4.13
C ILE A 75 3.34 2.18 -5.57
N GLY A 76 4.34 1.60 -6.24
CA GLY A 76 4.18 0.97 -7.55
C GLY A 76 4.26 -0.56 -7.48
N GLY A 77 4.10 -1.21 -8.63
CA GLY A 77 4.37 -2.64 -8.81
C GLY A 77 3.11 -3.50 -8.98
N ALA A 78 3.23 -4.49 -9.86
CA ALA A 78 2.11 -5.32 -10.31
C ALA A 78 1.51 -6.24 -9.24
N GLY A 79 2.20 -6.47 -8.12
CA GLY A 79 1.72 -7.34 -7.04
C GLY A 79 1.02 -6.60 -5.90
N ILE A 80 1.47 -5.39 -5.54
CA ILE A 80 0.91 -4.62 -4.42
C ILE A 80 -0.22 -3.70 -4.89
N VAL A 81 -0.03 -2.97 -6.00
CA VAL A 81 -1.00 -1.96 -6.46
C VAL A 81 -2.42 -2.53 -6.61
N PRO A 82 -2.65 -3.70 -7.28
CA PRO A 82 -4.00 -4.25 -7.42
C PRO A 82 -4.67 -4.62 -6.09
N GLN A 83 -3.89 -4.84 -5.02
CA GLN A 83 -4.41 -5.21 -3.71
C GLN A 83 -4.86 -4.01 -2.88
N ILE A 84 -4.33 -2.81 -3.18
CA ILE A 84 -4.56 -1.62 -2.34
C ILE A 84 -5.31 -0.52 -3.08
N GLU A 85 -5.33 -0.53 -4.42
CA GLU A 85 -5.96 0.55 -5.20
C GLU A 85 -7.48 0.67 -5.00
N ASN A 86 -8.14 -0.41 -4.56
CA ASN A 86 -9.58 -0.42 -4.27
C ASN A 86 -9.93 -0.07 -2.82
N HIS A 87 -8.92 0.18 -1.97
CA HIS A 87 -9.08 0.46 -0.54
C HIS A 87 -8.69 1.91 -0.20
N LEU A 88 -9.07 2.86 -1.06
CA LEU A 88 -8.75 4.27 -0.86
C LEU A 88 -9.39 4.79 0.43
N GLY A 89 -8.54 5.33 1.31
CA GLY A 89 -8.93 5.86 2.61
C GLY A 89 -8.97 4.85 3.74
N GLU A 90 -8.97 3.56 3.43
CA GLU A 90 -9.01 2.45 4.38
C GLU A 90 -7.60 1.96 4.73
N ALA A 91 -7.44 1.39 5.92
CA ALA A 91 -6.19 0.76 6.32
C ALA A 91 -6.17 -0.71 5.84
N VAL A 92 -5.17 -1.06 5.04
CA VAL A 92 -4.90 -2.42 4.57
C VAL A 92 -3.78 -3.02 5.42
N LEU A 93 -4.06 -4.14 6.07
CA LEU A 93 -3.09 -4.89 6.87
C LEU A 93 -2.54 -6.07 6.04
N GLY A 94 -1.23 -6.29 6.09
CA GLY A 94 -0.64 -7.47 5.47
C GLY A 94 0.84 -7.63 5.79
N ARG A 95 1.36 -8.85 5.63
CA ARG A 95 2.81 -9.09 5.67
C ARG A 95 3.41 -8.95 4.28
N LEU A 96 4.59 -8.35 4.16
CA LEU A 96 5.23 -8.21 2.85
C LEU A 96 5.86 -9.52 2.41
N GLY A 97 5.26 -10.16 1.41
CA GLY A 97 5.76 -11.39 0.81
C GLY A 97 6.25 -11.20 -0.63
N MET A 98 6.69 -12.32 -1.21
CA MET A 98 7.04 -12.41 -2.62
C MET A 98 6.08 -13.38 -3.32
N GLY A 99 5.58 -12.99 -4.48
CA GLY A 99 4.83 -13.86 -5.36
C GLY A 99 5.71 -14.98 -5.93
N GLN A 100 5.06 -15.99 -6.52
CA GLN A 100 5.78 -17.05 -7.22
C GLN A 100 6.58 -16.45 -8.39
N PRO A 101 7.86 -16.84 -8.56
CA PRO A 101 8.66 -16.38 -9.68
C PRO A 101 8.04 -16.88 -10.99
N GLN A 102 7.92 -15.98 -11.97
CA GLN A 102 7.52 -16.37 -13.33
C GLN A 102 8.78 -16.60 -14.17
N PRO A 103 8.77 -17.54 -15.14
CA PRO A 103 9.92 -17.77 -16.01
C PRO A 103 10.40 -16.46 -16.67
N GLY A 104 11.67 -16.09 -16.44
CA GLY A 104 12.28 -14.88 -16.99
C GLY A 104 11.85 -13.56 -16.32
N LYS A 105 11.12 -13.59 -15.21
CA LYS A 105 10.73 -12.39 -14.45
C LYS A 105 11.07 -12.52 -12.97
N ASN A 106 11.50 -11.42 -12.37
CA ASN A 106 11.68 -11.35 -10.92
C ASN A 106 10.33 -11.54 -10.20
N PRO A 107 10.31 -12.19 -9.03
CA PRO A 107 9.10 -12.32 -8.24
C PRO A 107 8.58 -10.92 -7.86
N ALA A 108 7.27 -10.71 -8.03
CA ALA A 108 6.64 -9.46 -7.62
C ALA A 108 6.40 -9.47 -6.11
N PHE A 109 6.71 -8.37 -5.44
CA PHE A 109 6.29 -8.19 -4.05
C PHE A 109 4.77 -8.10 -3.96
N LYS A 110 4.20 -8.66 -2.90
CA LYS A 110 2.77 -8.67 -2.62
C LYS A 110 2.53 -8.51 -1.13
N LEU A 111 1.38 -7.97 -0.75
CA LEU A 111 0.88 -8.14 0.61
C LEU A 111 0.31 -9.56 0.73
N GLU A 112 0.64 -10.23 1.83
CA GLU A 112 0.07 -11.50 2.22
C GLU A 112 -0.96 -11.27 3.32
N THR A 113 -2.13 -11.88 3.15
CA THR A 113 -3.27 -11.78 4.07
C THR A 113 -3.25 -12.85 5.16
N ASN A 114 -2.21 -13.69 5.19
CA ASN A 114 -1.98 -14.76 6.17
C ASN A 114 -1.32 -14.25 7.47
N PHE A 115 -1.67 -13.04 7.91
CA PHE A 115 -1.21 -12.53 9.19
C PHE A 115 -1.96 -13.21 10.35
N SER A 116 -1.33 -13.27 11.52
CA SER A 116 -1.90 -13.91 12.72
C SER A 116 -2.88 -13.00 13.46
N ASP A 117 -3.69 -13.56 14.37
CA ASP A 117 -4.56 -12.74 15.25
C ASP A 117 -3.74 -11.77 16.12
N ALA A 118 -2.54 -12.17 16.54
CA ALA A 118 -1.60 -11.30 17.26
C ALA A 118 -1.14 -10.11 16.40
N ASP A 119 -1.00 -10.30 15.09
CA ASP A 119 -0.67 -9.21 14.16
C ASP A 119 -1.84 -8.22 14.03
N ALA A 120 -3.07 -8.74 13.96
CA ALA A 120 -4.27 -7.92 13.92
C ALA A 120 -4.45 -7.11 15.23
N GLU A 121 -4.19 -7.73 16.39
CA GLU A 121 -4.23 -7.04 17.68
C GLU A 121 -3.16 -5.93 17.77
N LEU A 122 -1.92 -6.22 17.34
CA LEU A 122 -0.84 -5.23 17.30
C LEU A 122 -1.22 -4.03 16.42
N ALA A 123 -1.76 -4.30 15.22
CA ALA A 123 -2.22 -3.26 14.31
C ALA A 123 -3.38 -2.45 14.91
N GLY A 124 -4.36 -3.12 15.52
CA GLY A 124 -5.49 -2.47 16.20
C GLY A 124 -5.03 -1.53 17.31
N ARG A 125 -4.11 -1.98 18.16
CA ARG A 125 -3.52 -1.13 19.22
C ARG A 125 -2.79 0.08 18.65
N TYR A 126 -2.03 -0.11 17.57
CA TYR A 126 -1.32 0.98 16.92
C TYR A 126 -2.29 2.04 16.36
N ILE A 127 -3.33 1.62 15.64
CA ILE A 127 -4.34 2.53 15.06
C ILE A 127 -5.10 3.30 16.15
N GLN A 128 -5.43 2.64 17.27
CA GLN A 128 -6.07 3.30 18.41
C GLN A 128 -5.18 4.35 19.08
N GLN A 129 -3.88 4.05 19.20
CA GLN A 129 -2.91 4.96 19.82
C GLN A 129 -2.59 6.15 18.91
N PHE A 130 -2.51 5.91 17.61
CA PHE A 130 -2.14 6.89 16.61
C PHE A 130 -3.26 7.00 15.57
N PRO A 131 -4.32 7.78 15.84
CA PRO A 131 -5.41 7.94 14.90
C PRO A 131 -4.88 8.48 13.58
N LEU A 132 -5.27 7.78 12.51
CA LEU A 132 -4.95 8.11 11.15
C LEU A 132 -5.53 9.50 10.81
N PRO A 133 -4.78 10.38 10.12
CA PRO A 133 -5.31 11.69 9.72
C PRO A 133 -6.56 11.52 8.83
N PRO A 134 -7.48 12.47 8.72
CA PRO A 134 -8.58 12.34 7.76
C PRO A 134 -8.03 12.21 6.32
N VAL A 135 -8.68 11.42 5.48
CA VAL A 135 -8.33 11.34 4.05
C VAL A 135 -8.60 12.72 3.46
N PRO A 136 -7.64 13.35 2.74
CA PRO A 136 -7.91 14.62 2.09
C PRO A 136 -9.03 14.42 1.07
N THR A 137 -10.13 15.14 1.25
CA THR A 137 -11.20 15.21 0.23
C THR A 137 -10.64 15.89 -1.01
N PRO A 138 -10.88 15.34 -2.23
CA PRO A 138 -10.46 16.02 -3.45
C PRO A 138 -11.06 17.43 -3.48
N PRO A 139 -10.31 18.43 -3.98
CA PRO A 139 -10.84 19.78 -4.12
C PRO A 139 -12.11 19.73 -4.98
N PRO A 140 -13.15 20.51 -4.65
CA PRO A 140 -14.35 20.58 -5.47
C PRO A 140 -13.95 20.95 -6.90
N PRO A 141 -14.61 20.35 -7.93
CA PRO A 141 -14.33 20.69 -9.31
C PRO A 141 -14.44 22.20 -9.49
N ALA A 142 -13.47 22.80 -10.16
CA ALA A 142 -13.51 24.23 -10.46
C ALA A 142 -14.84 24.57 -11.14
N PRO A 143 -15.51 25.66 -10.76
CA PRO A 143 -16.74 26.06 -11.43
C PRO A 143 -16.45 26.21 -12.92
N VAL A 144 -17.22 25.48 -13.74
CA VAL A 144 -17.14 25.60 -15.20
C VAL A 144 -17.44 27.05 -15.53
N GLN A 145 -16.43 27.81 -15.94
CA GLN A 145 -16.66 29.16 -16.43
C GLN A 145 -17.58 29.04 -17.64
N ALA A 146 -18.81 29.55 -17.51
CA ALA A 146 -19.72 29.65 -18.62
C ALA A 146 -19.00 30.38 -19.77
N PRO A 147 -19.10 29.92 -21.02
CA PRO A 147 -18.46 30.58 -22.15
C PRO A 147 -18.90 32.05 -22.15
N GLN A 148 -17.94 32.95 -21.97
CA GLN A 148 -18.20 34.37 -22.07
C GLN A 148 -18.70 34.65 -23.48
N ALA A 149 -19.93 35.13 -23.59
CA ALA A 149 -20.46 35.60 -24.86
C ALA A 149 -19.49 36.66 -25.42
N PRO A 150 -19.11 36.58 -26.71
CA PRO A 150 -18.22 37.56 -27.32
C PRO A 150 -18.83 38.96 -27.19
N PHE A 151 -18.17 39.80 -26.39
CA PHE A 151 -18.49 41.21 -26.23
C PHE A 151 -18.04 41.92 -27.50
N GLY A 152 -18.96 42.16 -28.44
CA GLY A 152 -18.62 42.89 -29.67
C GLY A 152 -19.60 42.87 -30.83
N GLY A 153 -20.85 42.45 -30.65
CA GLY A 153 -21.88 42.62 -31.67
C GLY A 153 -22.43 44.06 -31.67
N PRO A 154 -22.40 44.81 -32.79
CA PRO A 154 -23.02 46.13 -32.85
C PRO A 154 -24.54 46.04 -32.62
N ALA A 155 -25.07 47.01 -31.88
CA ALA A 155 -26.49 47.13 -31.57
C ALA A 155 -27.32 47.20 -32.87
N ALA A 156 -28.17 46.20 -33.09
CA ALA A 156 -29.21 46.27 -34.12
C ALA A 156 -30.37 47.17 -33.63
N PRO A 157 -30.87 48.10 -34.46
CA PRO A 157 -31.96 48.98 -34.06
C PRO A 157 -33.27 48.21 -33.95
N ALA A 158 -34.05 48.56 -32.94
CA ALA A 158 -35.40 48.09 -32.71
C ALA A 158 -36.31 48.46 -33.90
N ALA A 159 -36.92 47.46 -34.52
CA ALA A 159 -38.10 47.60 -35.36
C ALA A 159 -39.13 46.57 -34.88
N GLY A 160 -40.31 47.07 -34.51
CA GLY A 160 -41.44 46.22 -34.13
C GLY A 160 -42.15 45.59 -35.33
N GLN A 161 -43.30 45.01 -35.01
CA GLN A 161 -44.35 44.43 -35.87
C GLN A 161 -44.27 42.94 -36.21
N TRP A 162 -45.13 42.20 -35.49
CA TRP A 162 -46.15 41.27 -35.98
C TRP A 162 -45.94 40.58 -37.33
N GLY A 163 -45.93 39.24 -37.28
CA GLY A 163 -46.51 38.41 -38.34
C GLY A 163 -45.66 37.23 -38.79
N GLN A 164 -46.26 36.04 -38.61
CA GLN A 164 -46.06 34.83 -39.42
C GLN A 164 -44.82 33.95 -39.17
N ALA A 165 -45.09 32.77 -38.63
CA ALA A 165 -44.44 31.51 -38.99
C ALA A 165 -44.64 31.25 -40.51
N PRO A 166 -43.78 30.50 -41.25
CA PRO A 166 -43.43 29.12 -40.89
C PRO A 166 -42.05 28.61 -41.38
N GLN A 167 -41.85 27.31 -41.14
CA GLN A 167 -40.93 26.36 -41.79
C GLN A 167 -39.48 26.25 -41.28
N ALA A 168 -39.24 25.10 -40.64
CA ALA A 168 -37.95 24.42 -40.55
C ALA A 168 -37.34 24.19 -41.95
N PRO A 169 -36.00 24.10 -42.05
CA PRO A 169 -35.45 22.75 -42.23
C PRO A 169 -34.07 22.52 -41.60
N ALA A 170 -33.69 21.23 -41.67
CA ALA A 170 -32.34 20.69 -41.71
C ALA A 170 -31.63 20.40 -40.37
N GLN A 171 -31.67 19.11 -40.04
CA GLN A 171 -30.72 18.42 -39.19
C GLN A 171 -29.28 18.72 -39.65
N GLN A 172 -28.45 19.25 -38.76
CA GLN A 172 -27.01 19.18 -38.91
C GLN A 172 -26.50 17.94 -38.19
N GLN A 173 -26.26 16.95 -39.04
CA GLN A 173 -25.54 15.71 -38.85
C GLN A 173 -24.14 16.02 -38.28
N PHE A 174 -23.90 15.66 -37.01
CA PHE A 174 -22.57 15.64 -36.43
C PHE A 174 -21.77 14.49 -37.06
N SER A 175 -20.75 14.83 -37.84
CA SER A 175 -19.72 13.88 -38.28
C SER A 175 -18.80 13.53 -37.10
N PRO A 176 -18.58 12.26 -36.74
CA PRO A 176 -17.44 11.88 -35.92
C PRO A 176 -16.14 12.05 -36.72
N PRO A 177 -14.99 12.35 -36.07
CA PRO A 177 -13.70 12.42 -36.74
C PRO A 177 -13.28 11.05 -37.30
N PRO A 178 -12.52 11.01 -38.41
CA PRO A 178 -12.05 9.76 -38.97
C PRO A 178 -11.07 9.05 -38.03
N ALA A 179 -11.26 7.74 -37.91
CA ALA A 179 -10.27 6.82 -37.37
C ALA A 179 -9.22 6.54 -38.46
N ASP A 180 -8.04 7.13 -38.33
CA ASP A 180 -6.81 6.62 -38.96
C ASP A 180 -6.23 5.55 -38.02
N VAL A 181 -6.42 4.26 -38.30
CA VAL A 181 -5.57 3.42 -39.16
C VAL A 181 -4.09 3.57 -38.79
N TRP A 182 -3.64 2.73 -37.86
CA TRP A 182 -2.22 2.38 -37.74
C TRP A 182 -2.08 0.86 -37.71
N GLY A 183 -2.04 0.28 -38.90
CA GLY A 183 -1.46 -1.03 -39.15
C GLY A 183 -0.04 -0.87 -39.71
N GLY A 184 0.90 -1.61 -39.13
CA GLY A 184 1.93 -2.34 -39.87
C GLY A 184 3.13 -1.61 -40.49
N VAL A 185 4.29 -1.85 -39.85
CA VAL A 185 5.61 -2.28 -40.40
C VAL A 185 6.57 -1.33 -41.15
N ASN A 186 7.83 -1.46 -40.70
CA ASN A 186 9.15 -1.32 -41.37
C ASN A 186 9.80 0.07 -41.61
N ALA A 187 10.72 0.39 -40.69
CA ALA A 187 12.12 0.82 -40.83
C ALA A 187 12.62 1.57 -42.09
N ALA A 188 13.20 2.76 -41.87
CA ALA A 188 14.41 3.30 -42.53
C ALA A 188 14.98 4.49 -41.72
N PRO A 189 16.24 4.94 -41.95
CA PRO A 189 17.15 5.38 -40.87
C PRO A 189 17.25 6.90 -40.61
N ALA A 190 17.92 7.20 -39.49
CA ALA A 190 18.17 8.49 -38.84
C ALA A 190 18.81 9.60 -39.71
N PRO A 191 18.81 10.83 -39.16
CA PRO A 191 20.07 11.51 -38.92
C PRO A 191 20.26 12.02 -37.47
N GLN A 192 21.55 12.10 -37.11
CA GLN A 192 22.14 12.50 -35.83
C GLN A 192 21.94 13.96 -35.40
N ALA A 193 22.09 14.17 -34.08
CA ALA A 193 22.55 15.33 -33.31
C ALA A 193 21.50 15.78 -32.26
N ALA A 194 21.79 16.08 -31.00
CA ALA A 194 23.05 16.21 -30.27
C ALA A 194 22.83 15.83 -28.79
N ALA A 195 23.90 15.35 -28.16
CA ALA A 195 23.97 14.92 -26.78
C ALA A 195 23.94 16.11 -25.79
N SER A 196 23.36 15.87 -24.61
CA SER A 196 23.75 16.59 -23.39
C SER A 196 23.88 15.57 -22.26
N ALA A 197 25.13 15.40 -21.85
CA ALA A 197 25.61 14.43 -20.87
C ALA A 197 25.45 14.97 -19.45
N TRP A 198 24.94 14.15 -18.54
CA TRP A 198 25.15 14.31 -17.10
C TRP A 198 25.60 12.98 -16.49
N GLY A 199 26.85 12.98 -16.01
CA GLY A 199 27.33 12.21 -14.87
C GLY A 199 27.48 10.68 -14.99
N GLN A 200 28.60 10.22 -15.56
CA GLN A 200 29.10 8.85 -15.30
C GLN A 200 29.84 8.81 -13.96
N ALA A 201 29.55 7.78 -13.15
CA ALA A 201 30.33 7.41 -11.97
C ALA A 201 31.59 6.61 -12.40
N PRO A 202 32.76 6.80 -11.76
CA PRO A 202 33.95 6.04 -12.11
C PRO A 202 33.89 4.59 -11.61
N ALA A 203 34.23 3.67 -12.50
CA ALA A 203 34.47 2.26 -12.22
C ALA A 203 35.72 2.07 -11.35
N GLN A 204 35.63 1.27 -10.29
CA GLN A 204 36.81 0.80 -9.57
C GLN A 204 37.15 -0.63 -10.00
N GLN A 205 38.41 -0.80 -10.45
CA GLN A 205 39.07 -2.09 -10.66
C GLN A 205 39.46 -2.72 -9.31
N PRO A 206 39.51 -4.05 -9.23
CA PRO A 206 39.96 -4.77 -8.04
C PRO A 206 41.49 -4.90 -8.01
N PRO A 207 42.14 -4.92 -6.84
CA PRO A 207 43.48 -5.47 -6.71
C PRO A 207 43.53 -6.86 -6.08
N ALA A 208 44.63 -7.54 -6.40
CA ALA A 208 44.96 -8.95 -6.22
C ALA A 208 45.40 -9.35 -4.80
N ALA A 209 45.62 -10.66 -4.63
CA ALA A 209 45.87 -11.37 -3.37
C ALA A 209 47.33 -11.33 -2.85
N ALA A 210 47.44 -11.35 -1.51
CA ALA A 210 48.46 -11.93 -0.58
C ALA A 210 49.96 -11.52 -0.69
N PRO A 211 50.76 -11.51 0.42
CA PRO A 211 50.92 -12.61 1.38
C PRO A 211 51.00 -12.20 2.88
N ALA A 212 51.32 -13.20 3.71
CA ALA A 212 51.03 -13.35 5.13
C ALA A 212 52.06 -12.82 6.15
N GLN A 213 51.66 -12.96 7.42
CA GLN A 213 52.44 -13.09 8.67
C GLN A 213 52.80 -11.80 9.42
N TRP A 214 52.18 -11.59 10.59
CA TRP A 214 52.82 -11.32 11.90
C TRP A 214 51.82 -11.61 13.03
N GLN A 215 52.31 -12.23 14.10
CA GLN A 215 51.57 -12.71 15.28
C GLN A 215 51.60 -11.69 16.45
N ALA A 216 50.62 -11.87 17.35
CA ALA A 216 50.50 -11.46 18.77
C ALA A 216 49.85 -10.09 19.09
N PRO A 217 49.33 -9.89 20.34
CA PRO A 217 48.55 -10.79 21.20
C PRO A 217 47.15 -10.21 21.56
N ALA A 218 46.30 -11.04 22.18
CA ALA A 218 44.94 -10.72 22.58
C ALA A 218 44.85 -9.71 23.74
N PRO A 219 43.92 -8.73 23.70
CA PRO A 219 43.48 -8.00 24.89
C PRO A 219 42.21 -8.61 25.52
N ALA A 220 42.19 -8.56 26.84
CA ALA A 220 41.23 -9.17 27.75
C ALA A 220 39.78 -8.66 27.58
N ALA A 221 38.84 -9.55 27.89
CA ALA A 221 37.40 -9.28 27.90
C ALA A 221 37.00 -8.28 29.02
N PRO A 222 36.06 -7.35 28.75
CA PRO A 222 35.44 -6.54 29.80
C PRO A 222 34.41 -7.35 30.62
N PRO A 223 34.20 -7.00 31.90
CA PRO A 223 33.31 -7.73 32.80
C PRO A 223 31.83 -7.54 32.44
N ALA A 224 31.05 -8.59 32.68
CA ALA A 224 29.61 -8.64 32.49
C ALA A 224 28.86 -7.69 33.45
N PRO A 225 27.78 -7.02 32.99
CA PRO A 225 26.89 -6.29 33.89
C PRO A 225 26.00 -7.23 34.71
N ALA A 226 25.74 -6.81 35.93
CA ALA A 226 25.00 -7.50 36.98
C ALA A 226 23.57 -7.88 36.57
N GLN A 227 23.17 -9.12 36.90
CA GLN A 227 21.79 -9.57 36.85
C GLN A 227 21.00 -8.97 38.01
N GLN A 228 19.91 -8.25 37.70
CA GLN A 228 18.86 -7.97 38.68
C GLN A 228 17.86 -9.14 38.69
N GLN A 229 17.75 -9.80 39.83
CA GLN A 229 16.73 -10.77 40.18
C GLN A 229 15.36 -10.11 40.33
N TRP A 230 14.34 -10.61 39.62
CA TRP A 230 12.94 -10.57 40.05
C TRP A 230 12.23 -11.86 39.60
N GLY A 231 11.60 -12.54 40.55
CA GLY A 231 10.56 -13.54 40.30
C GLY A 231 11.02 -15.00 40.26
N GLN A 232 10.72 -15.73 41.33
CA GLN A 232 10.93 -17.18 41.46
C GLN A 232 10.08 -17.96 40.44
N ALA A 233 10.70 -18.92 39.75
CA ALA A 233 10.00 -19.98 39.02
C ALA A 233 9.75 -21.18 39.97
N PRO A 234 8.57 -21.83 39.93
CA PRO A 234 8.35 -23.06 40.70
C PRO A 234 9.10 -24.25 40.09
N PRO A 235 9.43 -25.28 40.89
CA PRO A 235 10.25 -26.41 40.46
C PRO A 235 9.54 -27.31 39.45
N ALA A 236 10.30 -27.77 38.47
CA ALA A 236 9.91 -28.78 37.49
C ALA A 236 9.75 -30.18 38.15
N PRO A 237 8.75 -30.99 37.77
CA PRO A 237 8.74 -32.41 38.08
C PRO A 237 9.57 -33.23 37.09
N ASP A 238 10.21 -34.27 37.61
CA ASP A 238 11.13 -35.20 36.95
C ASP A 238 10.53 -35.99 35.76
N PRO A 239 11.39 -36.50 34.85
CA PRO A 239 10.97 -37.18 33.63
C PRO A 239 10.90 -38.70 33.82
N MET A 240 9.75 -39.31 33.58
CA MET A 240 9.72 -40.72 33.17
C MET A 240 8.57 -41.06 32.21
N ALA A 241 8.98 -41.77 31.15
CA ALA A 241 8.25 -42.74 30.33
C ALA A 241 7.11 -42.22 29.44
N GLY A 242 7.39 -42.17 28.13
CA GLY A 242 6.37 -42.04 27.10
C GLY A 242 6.92 -41.79 25.71
N ALA A 243 7.78 -42.68 25.21
CA ALA A 243 8.08 -42.72 23.78
C ALA A 243 6.83 -43.16 23.02
N GLN A 244 6.19 -42.27 22.26
CA GLN A 244 5.31 -42.63 21.15
C GLN A 244 5.11 -41.46 20.17
N GLN A 245 5.66 -41.68 18.97
CA GLN A 245 5.01 -41.41 17.69
C GLN A 245 4.81 -39.94 17.27
N TRP A 246 5.71 -39.49 16.38
CA TRP A 246 5.51 -38.33 15.52
C TRP A 246 4.26 -38.53 14.65
N GLY A 247 3.13 -38.03 15.13
CA GLY A 247 1.85 -37.97 14.44
C GLY A 247 1.42 -36.52 14.27
N ASN A 248 1.38 -36.10 13.01
CA ASN A 248 0.69 -34.93 12.49
C ASN A 248 -0.64 -34.66 13.22
N THR A 249 -0.70 -33.65 14.08
CA THR A 249 -1.95 -33.19 14.71
C THR A 249 -2.34 -31.83 14.15
N ASN A 250 -2.93 -31.89 12.96
CA ASN A 250 -3.94 -30.92 12.54
C ASN A 250 -5.20 -31.17 13.41
N GLN A 251 -5.16 -30.77 14.68
CA GLN A 251 -6.33 -30.73 15.55
C GLN A 251 -6.90 -29.31 15.50
N PRO A 252 -8.14 -29.09 15.04
CA PRO A 252 -8.78 -27.79 15.18
C PRO A 252 -8.93 -27.48 16.67
N ALA A 253 -8.58 -26.24 17.05
CA ALA A 253 -8.84 -25.72 18.38
C ALA A 253 -10.33 -25.91 18.75
N PRO A 254 -10.67 -26.15 20.02
CA PRO A 254 -12.06 -26.26 20.44
C PRO A 254 -12.82 -25.00 20.06
N ALA A 255 -13.93 -25.17 19.33
CA ALA A 255 -14.78 -24.07 18.88
C ALA A 255 -15.27 -23.28 20.11
N VAL A 256 -14.76 -22.07 20.27
CA VAL A 256 -15.29 -21.12 21.26
C VAL A 256 -16.71 -20.78 20.82
N ALA A 257 -17.69 -20.96 21.71
CA ALA A 257 -19.08 -20.65 21.41
C ALA A 257 -19.22 -19.18 20.96
N GLN A 258 -19.92 -18.96 19.85
CA GLN A 258 -20.18 -17.62 19.34
C GLN A 258 -21.07 -16.83 20.31
N ASP A 259 -20.80 -15.53 20.48
CA ASP A 259 -21.60 -14.65 21.34
C ASP A 259 -22.97 -14.39 20.68
N PRO A 260 -24.09 -14.84 21.27
CA PRO A 260 -25.41 -14.75 20.64
C PRO A 260 -25.90 -13.31 20.46
N GLN A 261 -25.46 -12.36 21.30
CA GLN A 261 -25.82 -10.95 21.16
C GLN A 261 -25.16 -10.32 19.93
N LEU A 262 -23.90 -10.70 19.70
CA LEU A 262 -23.12 -10.19 18.58
C LEU A 262 -23.60 -10.76 17.24
N VAL A 263 -23.95 -12.05 17.22
CA VAL A 263 -24.59 -12.70 16.06
C VAL A 263 -25.91 -12.00 15.71
N ALA A 264 -26.77 -11.76 16.72
CA ALA A 264 -28.04 -11.07 16.50
C ALA A 264 -27.85 -9.63 15.97
N PHE A 265 -26.85 -8.91 16.47
CA PHE A 265 -26.53 -7.56 15.99
C PHE A 265 -26.09 -7.57 14.52
N LEU A 266 -25.16 -8.44 14.13
CA LEU A 266 -24.69 -8.52 12.74
C LEU A 266 -25.80 -8.98 11.79
N GLN A 267 -26.63 -9.94 12.19
CA GLN A 267 -27.79 -10.36 11.42
C GLN A 267 -28.80 -9.22 11.24
N SER A 268 -29.03 -8.39 12.26
CA SER A 268 -29.91 -7.21 12.15
C SER A 268 -29.42 -6.18 11.12
N ARG A 269 -28.11 -6.18 10.83
CA ARG A 269 -27.46 -5.34 9.81
C ARG A 269 -27.25 -6.08 8.49
N GLN A 270 -27.86 -7.26 8.32
CA GLN A 270 -27.75 -8.13 7.13
C GLN A 270 -26.30 -8.60 6.82
N ILE A 271 -25.45 -8.70 7.86
CA ILE A 271 -24.08 -9.19 7.72
C ILE A 271 -24.06 -10.68 7.98
N ASP A 272 -23.55 -11.45 7.01
CA ASP A 272 -23.38 -12.89 7.12
C ASP A 272 -22.28 -13.21 8.14
N VAL A 273 -22.62 -14.00 9.16
CA VAL A 273 -21.70 -14.43 10.23
C VAL A 273 -20.94 -15.71 9.86
N ALA A 274 -21.19 -16.29 8.69
CA ALA A 274 -20.47 -17.45 8.18
C ALA A 274 -20.21 -17.35 6.65
N PRO A 275 -19.45 -16.34 6.19
CA PRO A 275 -19.18 -16.17 4.77
C PRO A 275 -18.44 -17.40 4.25
N ASN A 276 -18.98 -18.00 3.19
CA ASN A 276 -18.49 -19.25 2.59
C ASN A 276 -18.62 -20.50 3.49
N GLY A 277 -19.55 -20.48 4.45
CA GLY A 277 -19.83 -21.62 5.33
C GLY A 277 -18.81 -21.81 6.46
N VAL A 278 -17.88 -20.87 6.63
CA VAL A 278 -16.94 -20.85 7.76
C VAL A 278 -17.43 -19.80 8.77
N PRO A 279 -17.83 -20.21 10.00
CA PRO A 279 -18.30 -19.27 11.01
C PRO A 279 -17.19 -18.29 11.39
N MET A 280 -17.52 -17.00 11.40
CA MET A 280 -16.63 -15.93 11.88
C MET A 280 -16.31 -16.15 13.37
N SER A 281 -15.10 -15.78 13.77
CA SER A 281 -14.74 -15.75 15.19
C SER A 281 -15.45 -14.60 15.91
N ASN A 282 -15.59 -14.68 17.25
CA ASN A 282 -16.12 -13.60 18.08
C ASN A 282 -15.34 -12.28 17.89
N GLU A 283 -14.05 -12.36 17.61
CA GLU A 283 -13.21 -11.18 17.38
C GLU A 283 -13.47 -10.53 16.02
N GLN A 284 -13.57 -11.34 14.96
CA GLN A 284 -13.96 -10.86 13.63
C GLN A 284 -15.33 -10.18 13.67
N MET A 285 -16.30 -10.81 14.34
CA MET A 285 -17.63 -10.25 14.51
C MET A 285 -17.61 -8.92 15.30
N ARG A 286 -16.77 -8.77 16.33
CA ARG A 286 -16.61 -7.51 17.08
C ARG A 286 -15.96 -6.42 16.26
N MET A 287 -14.95 -6.77 15.46
CA MET A 287 -14.28 -5.84 14.56
C MET A 287 -15.28 -5.26 13.55
N ILE A 288 -16.06 -6.12 12.90
CA ILE A 288 -17.11 -5.68 11.97
C ILE A 288 -18.17 -4.85 12.70
N ALA A 289 -18.61 -5.27 13.89
CA ALA A 289 -19.59 -4.50 14.65
C ALA A 289 -19.10 -3.09 15.01
N SER A 290 -17.79 -2.91 15.22
CA SER A 290 -17.19 -1.61 15.56
C SER A 290 -17.09 -0.63 14.38
N THR A 291 -17.18 -1.11 13.13
CA THR A 291 -17.14 -0.26 11.93
C THR A 291 -18.52 0.19 11.47
N ILE A 292 -19.60 -0.37 12.04
CA ILE A 292 -20.97 0.02 11.72
C ILE A 292 -21.31 1.26 12.56
N PRO A 293 -21.61 2.42 11.93
CA PRO A 293 -22.04 3.60 12.66
C PRO A 293 -23.33 3.29 13.44
N GLN A 294 -23.37 3.70 14.71
CA GLN A 294 -24.55 3.54 15.57
C GLN A 294 -25.75 4.32 15.03
#